data_AF-A0A1M6AUS4-F1
#
_entry.id   AF-A0A1M6AUS4-F1
#
_cell.length_a   1.000
_cell.length_b   1.000
_cell.length_c   1.000
_cell.angle_alpha   90.00
_cell.angle_beta   90.00
_cell.angle_gamma   90.00
#
_symmetry.space_group_name_H-M   'P 1'
#
loop_
_entity.id
_entity.type
_entity.pdbx_description
1 polymer ?
#
loop_
_entity_poly.entity_id
_entity_poly.type
_entity_poly.pdbx_seq_one_letter_code
_entity_poly.pdbx_strand_id
1 'polypeptide(L)' 'MKFAALFRKISNNIDFSFIYDLVKDKYCENNGRPSIDPVVLFKMIFIGYLFGIRSEIRLIE' A
#
# COMPACT_ATOMS: atom_id res chain seq x y z
N MET A 1 14.49 15.76 -4.25
CA MET A 1 15.23 15.33 -3.04
C MET A 1 14.39 15.26 -1.75
N LYS A 2 13.30 16.05 -1.59
CA LYS A 2 12.50 16.07 -0.34
C LYS A 2 11.72 14.78 -0.02
N PHE A 3 11.26 14.04 -1.04
CA PHE A 3 10.41 12.86 -0.83
C PHE A 3 11.16 11.59 -0.41
N ALA A 4 12.40 11.39 -0.91
CA ALA A 4 13.19 10.21 -0.60
C ALA A 4 13.51 10.08 0.91
N ALA A 5 13.73 11.20 1.59
CA ALA A 5 13.97 11.20 3.03
C ALA A 5 12.72 10.84 3.85
N LEU A 6 11.54 11.29 3.41
CA LEU A 6 10.27 10.94 4.04
C LEU A 6 9.97 9.45 3.86
N PHE A 7 10.11 8.93 2.64
CA PHE A 7 9.92 7.51 2.36
C PHE A 7 10.83 6.61 3.19
N ARG A 8 12.10 6.96 3.32
CA ARG A 8 13.05 6.24 4.17
C ARG A 8 12.64 6.26 5.65
N LYS A 9 12.12 7.37 6.15
CA LYS A 9 11.60 7.44 7.52
C LYS A 9 10.38 6.52 7.68
N ILE A 10 9.44 6.57 6.75
CA ILE A 10 8.24 5.72 6.79
C ILE A 10 8.63 4.24 6.74
N SER A 11 9.46 3.83 5.77
CA SER A 11 9.86 2.43 5.62
C SER A 11 10.64 1.87 6.81
N ASN A 12 11.39 2.73 7.52
CA ASN A 12 12.21 2.31 8.65
C ASN A 12 11.45 2.30 9.98
N ASN A 13 10.31 3.00 10.08
CA ASN A 13 9.57 3.16 11.34
C ASN A 13 8.21 2.46 11.33
N ILE A 14 7.72 2.03 10.17
CA ILE A 14 6.42 1.38 10.03
C ILE A 14 6.61 0.00 9.41
N ASP A 15 6.31 -1.03 10.19
CA ASP A 15 6.04 -2.35 9.65
C ASP A 15 4.60 -2.39 9.14
N PHE A 16 4.40 -2.79 7.89
CA PHE A 16 3.08 -2.87 7.26
C PHE A 16 2.45 -4.27 7.37
N SER A 17 3.13 -5.23 8.00
CA SER A 17 2.65 -6.60 8.19
C SER A 17 1.29 -6.68 8.88
N PHE A 18 0.96 -5.72 9.76
CA PHE A 18 -0.34 -5.64 10.45
C PHE A 18 -1.54 -5.60 9.50
N ILE A 19 -1.36 -5.16 8.26
CA ILE A 19 -2.43 -5.09 7.26
C ILE A 19 -2.93 -6.50 6.92
N TYR A 20 -2.05 -7.51 6.89
CA TYR A 20 -2.47 -8.88 6.62
C TYR A 20 -3.52 -9.36 7.63
N ASP A 21 -3.31 -9.07 8.91
CA ASP A 21 -4.27 -9.43 9.97
C ASP A 21 -5.59 -8.67 9.84
N LEU A 22 -5.53 -7.39 9.45
CA LEU A 22 -6.72 -6.54 9.31
C LEU A 22 -7.64 -6.97 8.16
N VAL A 23 -7.08 -7.50 7.08
CA VAL A 23 -7.85 -7.83 5.86
C VAL A 23 -7.98 -9.32 5.63
N LYS A 24 -7.44 -10.16 6.52
CA LYS A 24 -7.44 -11.62 6.36
C LYS A 24 -8.81 -12.19 6.06
N ASP A 25 -9.85 -11.69 6.72
CA ASP A 25 -11.23 -12.14 6.53
C ASP A 25 -11.86 -11.68 5.20
N LYS A 26 -11.24 -10.73 4.50
CA LYS A 26 -11.69 -10.21 3.19
C LYS A 26 -11.00 -10.88 2.01
N TYR A 27 -9.87 -11.54 2.22
CA TYR A 27 -9.10 -12.19 1.17
C TYR A 27 -9.34 -13.70 1.22
N CYS A 28 -9.51 -14.30 0.04
CA CYS A 28 -9.62 -15.75 -0.07
C CYS A 28 -8.21 -16.35 -0.18
N GLU A 29 -7.85 -17.22 0.76
CA GLU A 29 -6.54 -17.89 0.74
C GLU A 29 -6.41 -18.85 -0.47
N ASN A 30 -7.53 -19.49 -0.88
CA ASN A 30 -7.45 -20.76 -1.63
C ASN A 30 -8.29 -20.82 -2.92
N ASN A 31 -9.21 -19.87 -3.17
CA ASN A 31 -10.19 -20.01 -4.25
C ASN A 31 -10.59 -18.69 -4.94
N GLY A 32 -9.67 -17.73 -5.00
CA GLY A 32 -9.86 -16.42 -5.62
C GLY A 32 -9.07 -16.23 -6.92
N ARG A 33 -9.41 -15.19 -7.68
CA ARG A 33 -8.49 -14.64 -8.69
C ARG A 33 -7.24 -14.11 -7.97
N PRO A 34 -6.04 -14.22 -8.55
CA PRO A 34 -4.86 -13.59 -7.97
C PRO A 34 -5.10 -12.08 -7.87
N SER A 35 -5.26 -11.57 -6.65
CA SER A 35 -5.38 -10.16 -6.35
C SER A 35 -4.00 -9.55 -6.09
N ILE A 36 -3.89 -8.23 -6.23
CA ILE A 36 -2.71 -7.50 -5.72
C ILE A 36 -2.56 -7.78 -4.22
N ASP A 37 -1.31 -7.93 -3.79
CA ASP A 37 -0.95 -8.09 -2.39
C ASP A 37 -1.49 -6.91 -1.55
N PRO A 38 -2.17 -7.17 -0.42
CA PRO A 38 -2.85 -6.12 0.34
C PRO A 38 -1.89 -5.05 0.89
N VAL A 39 -0.65 -5.41 1.24
CA VAL A 39 0.36 -4.43 1.67
C VAL A 39 0.80 -3.56 0.51
N VAL A 40 0.98 -4.15 -0.68
CA VAL A 40 1.30 -3.39 -1.90
C VAL A 40 0.17 -2.42 -2.26
N LEU A 41 -1.08 -2.89 -2.27
CA LEU A 41 -2.26 -2.07 -2.55
C LEU A 41 -2.33 -0.89 -1.58
N PHE A 42 -2.19 -1.15 -0.28
CA PHE A 42 -2.20 -0.10 0.73
C PHE A 42 -1.09 0.91 0.50
N LYS A 43 0.15 0.47 0.22
CA LYS A 43 1.27 1.37 -0.07
C LYS A 43 0.99 2.28 -1.26
N MET A 44 0.37 1.77 -2.32
CA MET A 44 -0.02 2.58 -3.49
C MET A 44 -1.01 3.68 -3.09
N ILE A 45 -2.07 3.33 -2.37
CA ILE A 45 -3.10 4.29 -1.91
C ILE A 45 -2.50 5.30 -0.92
N PHE A 46 -1.67 4.84 0.01
CA PHE A 46 -1.02 5.67 1.01
C PHE A 46 -0.07 6.69 0.37
N ILE A 47 0.68 6.28 -0.66
CA ILE A 47 1.47 7.18 -1.48
C ILE A 47 0.55 8.20 -2.16
N GLY A 48 -0.49 7.76 -2.87
CA GLY A 48 -1.42 8.68 -3.51
C GLY A 48 -1.98 9.72 -2.54
N TYR A 49 -2.34 9.31 -1.33
CA TYR A 49 -2.77 10.21 -0.27
C TYR A 49 -1.69 11.24 0.13
N LEU A 50 -0.45 10.80 0.39
CA LEU A 50 0.66 11.69 0.77
C LEU A 50 0.98 12.75 -0.29
N PHE A 51 0.77 12.42 -1.57
CA PHE A 51 1.04 13.31 -2.70
C PHE A 51 -0.20 14.07 -3.20
N GLY A 52 -1.37 13.88 -2.58
CA GLY A 52 -2.63 14.46 -3.03
C GLY A 52 -3.17 13.89 -4.35
N ILE A 53 -2.64 12.75 -4.79
CA ILE A 53 -3.06 12.03 -5.99
C ILE A 53 -4.23 11.12 -5.63
N ARG A 54 -5.43 11.53 -6.04
CA ARG A 54 -6.69 10.82 -5.72
C ARG A 54 -7.06 9.66 -6.65
N SER A 55 -6.28 9.40 -7.70
CA SER A 55 -6.60 8.38 -8.70
C SER A 55 -5.46 7.39 -8.83
N GLU A 56 -5.78 6.10 -8.77
CA GLU A 56 -4.82 5.01 -8.97
C GLU A 56 -4.23 5.03 -10.38
N ILE A 57 -4.99 5.48 -11.38
CA ILE A 57 -4.51 5.63 -12.77
C ILE A 57 -3.40 6.70 -12.83
N ARG A 58 -3.60 7.83 -12.12
CA ARG A 58 -2.59 8.90 -12.04
C ARG A 58 -1.37 8.55 -11.18
N LEU A 59 -1.34 7.40 -10.51
CA LEU A 59 -0.16 6.89 -9.83
C LEU A 59 0.77 6.11 -10.77
N ILE A 60 0.23 5.63 -11.89
CA ILE A 60 0.93 4.76 -12.85
C ILE A 60 1.34 5.55 -14.11
N GLU A 61 0.64 6.65 -14.41
CA GLU A 61 1.05 7.68 -15.38
C GLU A 61 2.29 8.45 -14.93
#